data_AF-A0AAW0RB37-F1
#
_entry.id   AF-A0AAW0RB37-F1
#
_cell.length_a   1.000
_cell.length_b   1.000
_cell.length_c   1.000
_cell.angle_alpha   90.00
_cell.angle_beta   90.00
_cell.angle_gamma   90.00
#
_symmetry.space_group_name_H-M   'P 1'
#
loop_
_entity.id
_entity.type
_entity.pdbx_description
1 polymer ?
#
loop_
_entity_poly.entity_id
_entity_poly.type
_entity_poly.pdbx_seq_one_letter_code
_entity_poly.pdbx_strand_id
1 'polypeptide(L)'
;MVTLFTILPTCAVGLRLWARKLSGQWLQWSDIFILLDCAFLLGFWAVVIFTEFVTGLKKDTEYETMPSQMSKTLLMGLMLTPKQGMAAIELLFAAAVYLLKFSTLALFRELFCHTSAPAKRVLTFLSYLTVVCATASVTGTLYIVLPADPALDHPANSRQTADRVHKDSVNGMVNFACDAVLDIAIFLVPIWQLFPLRLASRRKRAIILAFGLGFFRSGAHYTLVSGLVPRDDGNGVAPTGLEADRRDCGCVYPTPTPHLPP
;
A
#
# COMPACT_ATOMS: atom_id res chain seq x y z
N MET A 1 17.33 -8.47 1.16
CA MET A 1 16.99 -7.89 2.48
C MET A 1 15.52 -8.06 2.84
N VAL A 2 14.57 -7.82 1.92
CA VAL A 2 13.12 -7.88 2.17
C VAL A 2 12.64 -9.23 2.73
N THR A 3 13.17 -10.33 2.19
CA THR A 3 12.88 -11.69 2.66
C THR A 3 13.26 -11.92 4.12
N LEU A 4 14.32 -11.25 4.61
CA LEU A 4 14.78 -11.40 5.98
C LEU A 4 13.80 -10.72 6.96
N PHE A 5 13.22 -9.58 6.56
CA PHE A 5 12.20 -8.86 7.32
C PHE A 5 10.82 -9.53 7.30
N THR A 6 10.58 -10.50 6.42
CA THR A 6 9.33 -11.28 6.40
C THR A 6 9.48 -12.64 7.09
N ILE A 7 10.63 -13.30 6.94
CA ILE A 7 10.91 -14.57 7.61
C ILE A 7 11.00 -14.38 9.14
N LEU A 8 11.75 -13.38 9.59
CA LEU A 8 11.98 -13.15 11.02
C LEU A 8 10.68 -12.98 11.83
N PRO A 9 9.73 -12.10 11.45
CA PRO A 9 8.46 -12.00 12.17
C PRO A 9 7.63 -13.29 12.05
N THR A 10 7.62 -13.97 10.90
CA THR A 10 6.89 -15.25 10.75
C THR A 10 7.42 -16.31 11.73
N CYS A 11 8.74 -16.42 11.88
CA CYS A 11 9.36 -17.29 12.88
C CYS A 11 8.98 -16.86 14.31
N ALA A 12 8.98 -15.55 14.61
CA ALA A 12 8.59 -15.04 15.93
C ALA A 12 7.12 -15.37 16.27
N VAL A 13 6.22 -15.29 15.29
CA VAL A 13 4.81 -15.71 15.43
C VAL A 13 4.73 -17.21 15.71
N GLY A 14 5.45 -18.02 14.95
CA GLY A 14 5.51 -19.47 15.14
C GLY A 14 5.99 -19.83 16.56
N LEU A 15 7.06 -19.19 17.03
CA LEU A 15 7.57 -19.37 18.39
C LEU A 15 6.56 -18.94 19.46
N ARG A 16 5.84 -17.84 19.25
CA ARG A 16 4.81 -17.36 20.16
C ARG A 16 3.65 -18.35 20.27
N LEU A 17 3.17 -18.88 19.14
CA LEU A 17 2.11 -19.88 19.12
C LEU A 17 2.57 -21.20 19.75
N TRP A 18 3.81 -21.61 19.48
CA TRP A 18 4.41 -22.79 20.09
C TRP A 18 4.50 -22.64 21.62
N ALA A 19 4.99 -21.50 22.10
CA ALA A 19 5.09 -21.23 23.54
C ALA A 19 3.72 -21.31 24.23
N ARG A 20 2.67 -20.79 23.58
CA ARG A 20 1.29 -20.90 24.10
C ARG A 20 0.79 -22.34 24.13
N LYS A 21 1.03 -23.09 23.05
CA LYS A 21 0.68 -24.52 22.99
C LYS A 21 1.34 -25.31 24.12
N LEU A 22 2.62 -25.04 24.42
CA LEU A 22 3.31 -25.66 25.56
C LEU A 22 2.70 -25.27 26.91
N SER A 23 2.20 -24.04 27.04
CA SER A 23 1.57 -23.56 28.28
C SER A 23 0.11 -23.97 28.47
N GLY A 24 -0.50 -24.67 27.50
CA GLY A 24 -1.92 -25.08 27.55
C GLY A 24 -2.91 -23.91 27.57
N GLN A 25 -2.49 -22.72 27.16
CA GLN A 25 -3.35 -21.53 27.14
C GLN A 25 -4.25 -21.52 25.90
N TRP A 26 -5.48 -21.02 26.07
CA TRP A 26 -6.42 -20.81 24.97
C TRP A 26 -5.90 -19.75 23.99
N LEU A 27 -6.27 -19.92 22.71
CA LEU A 27 -5.88 -19.00 21.65
C LEU A 27 -6.52 -17.64 21.88
N GLN A 28 -5.70 -16.58 21.93
CA GLN A 28 -6.19 -15.23 22.16
C GLN A 28 -6.49 -14.52 20.83
N TRP A 29 -7.33 -13.48 20.87
CA TRP A 29 -7.65 -12.67 19.69
C TRP A 29 -6.40 -12.07 19.04
N SER A 30 -5.41 -11.70 19.86
CA SER A 30 -4.11 -11.22 19.38
C SER A 30 -3.38 -12.27 18.53
N ASP A 31 -3.54 -13.56 18.84
CA ASP A 31 -2.95 -14.67 18.08
C ASP A 31 -3.73 -14.98 16.80
N ILE A 32 -5.04 -14.75 16.77
CA ILE A 32 -5.86 -14.91 15.55
C ILE A 32 -5.49 -13.83 14.54
N PHE A 33 -5.40 -12.57 14.96
CA PHE A 33 -5.04 -11.46 14.06
C PHE A 33 -3.65 -11.62 13.47
N ILE A 34 -2.68 -12.13 14.24
CA ILE A 34 -1.32 -12.31 13.74
C ILE A 34 -1.21 -13.50 12.78
N LEU A 35 -2.00 -14.57 12.98
CA LEU A 35 -2.12 -15.66 12.02
C LEU A 35 -2.73 -15.17 10.71
N LEU A 36 -3.75 -14.31 10.80
CA LEU A 36 -4.38 -13.72 9.64
C LEU A 36 -3.40 -12.78 8.91
N ASP A 37 -2.64 -11.94 9.62
CA ASP A 37 -1.53 -11.14 9.03
C ASP A 37 -0.56 -12.02 8.23
N CYS A 38 -0.10 -13.13 8.82
CA CYS A 38 0.78 -14.07 8.11
C CYS A 38 0.12 -14.65 6.84
N ALA A 39 -1.17 -15.00 6.88
CA ALA A 39 -1.88 -15.52 5.72
C ALA A 39 -2.00 -14.47 4.60
N PHE A 40 -2.35 -13.23 4.94
CA PHE A 40 -2.41 -12.13 3.98
C PHE A 40 -1.03 -11.79 3.40
N LEU A 41 0.02 -11.83 4.22
CA LEU A 41 1.40 -11.60 3.77
C LEU A 41 1.87 -12.70 2.81
N LEU A 42 1.55 -13.97 3.08
CA LEU A 42 1.83 -15.08 2.16
C LEU A 42 1.07 -14.90 0.84
N GLY A 43 -0.21 -14.52 0.92
CA GLY A 43 -1.02 -14.18 -0.25
C GLY A 43 -0.40 -13.05 -1.07
N PHE A 44 0.06 -11.98 -0.41
CA PHE A 44 0.77 -10.88 -1.05
C PHE A 44 1.99 -11.37 -1.84
N TRP A 45 2.87 -12.18 -1.22
CA TRP A 45 4.05 -12.72 -1.90
C TRP A 45 3.69 -13.63 -3.06
N ALA A 46 2.64 -14.45 -2.91
CA ALA A 46 2.16 -15.30 -3.99
C ALA A 46 1.71 -14.47 -5.20
N VAL A 47 0.96 -13.38 -4.98
CA VAL A 47 0.51 -12.47 -6.06
C VAL A 47 1.69 -11.74 -6.69
N VAL A 48 2.66 -11.27 -5.90
CA VAL A 48 3.88 -10.62 -6.43
C VAL A 48 4.67 -11.59 -7.32
N ILE A 49 4.97 -12.79 -6.84
CA ILE A 49 5.70 -13.81 -7.61
C ILE A 49 4.93 -14.17 -8.88
N PHE A 50 3.61 -14.33 -8.78
CA PHE A 50 2.76 -14.62 -9.93
C PHE A 50 2.78 -13.48 -10.96
N THR A 51 2.71 -12.22 -10.52
CA THR A 51 2.73 -11.05 -11.41
C THR A 51 4.08 -10.90 -12.11
N GLU A 52 5.19 -11.08 -11.39
CA GLU A 52 6.55 -11.08 -11.95
C GLU A 52 6.75 -12.23 -12.94
N PHE A 53 6.23 -13.42 -12.64
CA PHE A 53 6.31 -14.57 -13.53
C PHE A 53 5.54 -14.30 -14.85
N VAL A 54 4.32 -13.78 -14.78
CA VAL A 54 3.50 -13.47 -15.96
C VAL A 54 4.11 -12.33 -16.79
N THR A 55 4.68 -11.31 -16.15
CA THR A 55 5.32 -10.17 -16.85
C THR A 55 6.68 -10.54 -17.42
N GLY A 56 7.47 -11.37 -16.74
CA GLY A 56 8.72 -11.93 -17.22
C GLY A 56 8.52 -12.75 -18.51
N LEU A 57 7.52 -13.63 -18.53
CA LEU A 57 7.16 -14.40 -19.72
C LEU A 57 6.80 -13.50 -20.92
N LYS A 58 6.19 -12.34 -20.68
CA LYS A 58 5.85 -11.40 -21.77
C LYS A 58 7.09 -10.78 -22.43
N LYS A 59 8.15 -10.48 -21.67
CA LYS A 59 9.38 -9.90 -22.23
C LYS A 59 10.11 -10.87 -23.15
N ASP A 60 10.03 -12.17 -22.86
CA ASP A 60 10.70 -13.20 -23.67
C ASP A 60 9.89 -13.58 -24.93
N THR A 61 8.57 -13.31 -24.95
CA THR A 61 7.69 -13.65 -26.10
C THR A 61 7.57 -12.53 -27.14
N GLU A 62 8.11 -11.34 -26.87
CA GLU A 62 8.14 -10.23 -27.83
C GLU A 62 9.27 -10.40 -28.87
N TYR A 63 10.14 -11.39 -28.68
CA TYR A 63 11.02 -11.94 -29.70
C TYR A 63 10.47 -13.31 -30.14
N GLU A 64 10.11 -13.41 -31.41
CA GLU A 64 9.72 -14.63 -32.14
C GLU A 64 8.32 -15.24 -31.85
N THR A 65 7.37 -14.80 -32.69
CA THR A 65 6.44 -15.67 -33.42
C THR A 65 6.21 -17.08 -32.85
N MET A 66 5.28 -17.24 -31.92
CA MET A 66 4.66 -18.55 -31.64
C MET A 66 3.13 -18.50 -31.78
N PRO A 67 2.55 -19.34 -32.66
CA PRO A 67 1.12 -19.58 -32.73
C PRO A 67 0.77 -20.77 -31.82
N SER A 68 -0.16 -20.60 -30.89
CA SER A 68 -1.12 -21.66 -30.55
C SER A 68 -2.17 -21.16 -29.56
N GLN A 69 -3.42 -21.40 -29.90
CA GLN A 69 -4.62 -20.95 -29.19
C GLN A 69 -4.76 -21.48 -27.75
N MET A 70 -3.88 -22.37 -27.30
CA MET A 70 -4.03 -23.05 -26.01
C MET A 70 -3.54 -22.20 -24.82
N SER A 71 -2.54 -21.34 -25.03
CA SER A 71 -2.11 -20.36 -24.04
C SER A 71 -3.16 -19.26 -23.86
N LYS A 72 -3.83 -18.84 -24.93
CA LYS A 72 -4.87 -17.78 -24.86
C LYS A 72 -6.01 -18.13 -23.90
N THR A 73 -6.52 -19.37 -23.87
CA THR A 73 -7.68 -19.70 -23.02
C THR A 73 -7.34 -19.76 -21.53
N LEU A 74 -6.16 -20.28 -21.18
CA LEU A 74 -5.67 -20.34 -19.80
C LEU A 74 -5.23 -18.95 -19.30
N LEU A 75 -4.63 -18.14 -20.17
CA LEU A 75 -4.30 -16.75 -19.88
C LEU A 75 -5.57 -15.91 -19.75
N MET A 76 -6.58 -16.12 -20.60
CA MET A 76 -7.83 -15.33 -20.66
C MET A 76 -8.78 -15.58 -19.48
N GLY A 77 -8.72 -16.77 -18.86
CA GLY A 77 -9.40 -17.03 -17.58
C GLY A 77 -8.71 -16.39 -16.36
N LEU A 78 -7.45 -15.99 -16.49
CA LEU A 78 -6.62 -15.43 -15.42
C LEU A 78 -6.03 -14.04 -15.77
N MET A 79 -6.65 -13.31 -16.70
CA MET A 79 -6.30 -11.93 -17.03
C MET A 79 -6.75 -11.01 -15.90
N LEU A 80 -6.09 -11.06 -14.73
CA LEU A 80 -6.02 -9.85 -13.92
C LEU A 80 -5.31 -8.82 -14.79
N THR A 81 -6.03 -7.75 -15.14
CA THR A 81 -5.37 -6.59 -15.73
C THR A 81 -4.25 -6.13 -14.79
N PRO A 82 -3.12 -5.60 -15.29
CA PRO A 82 -2.02 -5.15 -14.43
C PRO A 82 -2.48 -4.16 -13.35
N LYS A 83 -3.51 -3.35 -13.65
CA LYS A 83 -4.20 -2.49 -12.67
C LYS A 83 -4.84 -3.29 -11.52
N GLN A 84 -5.57 -4.37 -11.82
CA GLN A 84 -6.17 -5.26 -10.82
C GLN A 84 -5.13 -6.05 -10.02
N GLY A 85 -4.01 -6.43 -10.65
CA GLY A 85 -2.89 -7.07 -9.95
C GLY A 85 -2.30 -6.15 -8.87
N MET A 86 -1.99 -4.91 -9.25
CA MET A 86 -1.49 -3.89 -8.32
C MET A 86 -2.49 -3.61 -7.18
N ALA A 87 -3.78 -3.51 -7.51
CA ALA A 87 -4.86 -3.38 -6.54
C ALA A 87 -4.87 -4.51 -5.50
N ALA A 88 -4.79 -5.75 -5.96
CA ALA A 88 -4.82 -6.92 -5.10
C ALA A 88 -3.59 -6.94 -4.18
N ILE A 89 -2.41 -6.61 -4.71
CA ILE A 89 -1.17 -6.47 -3.95
C ILE A 89 -1.34 -5.40 -2.85
N GLU A 90 -1.87 -4.23 -3.19
CA GLU A 90 -2.06 -3.13 -2.25
C GLU A 90 -3.10 -3.46 -1.16
N LEU A 91 -4.23 -4.09 -1.53
CA LEU A 91 -5.27 -4.51 -0.59
C LEU A 91 -4.79 -5.62 0.37
N LEU A 92 -4.11 -6.65 -0.16
CA LEU A 92 -3.54 -7.72 0.67
C LEU A 92 -2.50 -7.16 1.65
N PHE A 93 -1.70 -6.21 1.18
CA PHE A 93 -0.70 -5.55 2.01
C PHE A 93 -1.33 -4.67 3.09
N ALA A 94 -2.29 -3.81 2.73
CA ALA A 94 -3.01 -2.96 3.67
C ALA A 94 -3.71 -3.83 4.73
N ALA A 95 -4.39 -4.91 4.33
CA ALA A 95 -5.00 -5.85 5.25
C ALA A 95 -3.99 -6.45 6.24
N ALA A 96 -2.84 -6.92 5.76
CA ALA A 96 -1.76 -7.44 6.61
C ALA A 96 -1.30 -6.39 7.64
N VAL A 97 -0.98 -5.18 7.18
CA VAL A 97 -0.53 -4.06 8.03
C VAL A 97 -1.56 -3.74 9.12
N TYR A 98 -2.84 -3.59 8.79
CA TYR A 98 -3.87 -3.29 9.79
C TYR A 98 -4.13 -4.46 10.74
N LEU A 99 -4.07 -5.70 10.27
CA LEU A 99 -4.17 -6.89 11.14
C LEU A 99 -3.03 -6.96 12.15
N LEU A 100 -1.82 -6.58 11.75
CA LEU A 100 -0.69 -6.46 12.66
C LEU A 100 -0.92 -5.37 13.72
N LYS A 101 -1.48 -4.22 13.33
CA LYS A 101 -1.86 -3.14 14.27
C LYS A 101 -2.94 -3.63 15.25
N PHE A 102 -3.96 -4.34 14.77
CA PHE A 102 -5.00 -4.93 15.63
C PHE A 102 -4.46 -6.01 16.56
N SER A 103 -3.57 -6.89 16.10
CA SER A 103 -2.90 -7.87 16.95
C SER A 103 -2.13 -7.20 18.08
N THR A 104 -1.42 -6.12 17.76
CA THR A 104 -0.63 -5.34 18.71
C THR A 104 -1.53 -4.64 19.75
N LEU A 105 -2.61 -3.99 19.30
CA LEU A 105 -3.59 -3.35 20.19
C LEU A 105 -4.33 -4.36 21.07
N ALA A 106 -4.67 -5.53 20.53
CA ALA A 106 -5.28 -6.63 21.29
C ALA A 106 -4.32 -7.14 22.37
N LEU A 107 -3.04 -7.34 22.03
CA LEU A 107 -2.01 -7.72 22.99
C LEU A 107 -1.86 -6.67 24.11
N PHE A 108 -1.92 -5.37 23.78
CA PHE A 108 -1.88 -4.32 24.81
C PHE A 108 -3.10 -4.31 25.70
N ARG A 109 -4.29 -4.48 25.12
CA ARG A 109 -5.52 -4.56 25.88
C ARG A 109 -5.48 -5.72 26.88
N GLU A 110 -4.86 -6.84 26.50
CA GLU A 110 -4.62 -7.99 27.38
C GLU A 110 -3.57 -7.67 28.45
N LEU A 111 -2.43 -7.07 28.08
CA LEU A 111 -1.36 -6.77 29.02
C LEU A 111 -1.76 -5.72 30.07
N PHE A 112 -2.56 -4.74 29.67
CA PHE A 112 -3.03 -3.64 30.51
C PHE A 112 -4.48 -3.83 30.97
N CYS A 113 -5.01 -5.06 30.94
CA CYS A 113 -6.39 -5.34 31.36
C CYS A 113 -6.64 -4.97 32.85
N HIS A 114 -5.59 -5.00 33.68
CA HIS A 114 -5.62 -4.61 35.10
C HIS A 114 -5.26 -3.14 35.35
N THR A 115 -4.94 -2.37 34.30
CA THR A 115 -4.50 -0.98 34.44
C THR A 115 -5.69 -0.03 34.62
N SER A 116 -5.38 1.19 35.03
CA SER A 116 -6.32 2.29 35.29
C SER A 116 -7.28 2.56 34.12
N ALA A 117 -8.49 3.01 34.43
CA ALA A 117 -9.53 3.35 33.45
C ALA A 117 -9.09 4.28 32.28
N PRO A 118 -8.22 5.29 32.45
CA PRO A 118 -7.77 6.12 31.32
C PRO A 118 -6.97 5.34 30.27
N ALA A 119 -6.12 4.39 30.68
CA ALA A 119 -5.33 3.58 29.75
C ALA A 119 -6.23 2.75 28.81
N LYS A 120 -7.29 2.17 29.37
CA LYS A 120 -8.30 1.42 28.61
C LYS A 120 -9.00 2.31 27.58
N ARG A 121 -9.38 3.54 27.96
CA ARG A 121 -10.00 4.52 27.05
C ARG A 121 -9.09 4.87 25.88
N VAL A 122 -7.80 5.12 26.13
CA VAL A 122 -6.82 5.43 25.08
C VAL A 122 -6.65 4.25 24.12
N LEU A 123 -6.52 3.02 24.62
CA LEU A 123 -6.40 1.82 23.78
C LEU A 123 -7.66 1.59 22.93
N THR A 124 -8.85 1.78 23.51
CA THR A 124 -10.11 1.69 22.75
C THR A 124 -10.18 2.76 21.66
N PHE A 125 -9.80 4.01 21.98
CA PHE A 125 -9.75 5.09 21.00
C PHE A 125 -8.80 4.77 19.83
N LEU A 126 -7.59 4.29 20.12
CA LEU A 126 -6.63 3.88 19.08
C LEU A 126 -7.14 2.72 18.24
N SER A 127 -7.86 1.77 18.84
CA SER A 127 -8.49 0.67 18.08
C SER A 127 -9.54 1.20 17.11
N TYR A 128 -10.38 2.14 17.54
CA TYR A 128 -11.37 2.77 16.65
C TYR A 128 -10.70 3.59 15.54
N LEU A 129 -9.69 4.38 15.89
CA LEU A 129 -8.92 5.15 14.91
C LEU A 129 -8.25 4.24 13.88
N THR A 130 -7.72 3.09 14.31
CA THR A 130 -7.13 2.07 13.41
C THR A 130 -8.17 1.50 12.45
N VAL A 131 -9.40 1.22 12.92
CA VAL A 131 -10.50 0.79 12.03
C VAL A 131 -10.82 1.88 11.01
N VAL A 132 -10.92 3.14 11.43
CA VAL A 132 -11.20 4.26 10.52
C VAL A 132 -10.10 4.39 9.46
N CYS A 133 -8.82 4.38 9.86
CA CYS A 133 -7.70 4.40 8.92
C CYS A 133 -7.72 3.20 7.96
N ALA A 134 -7.99 1.99 8.48
CA ALA A 134 -8.10 0.79 7.66
C ALA A 134 -9.20 0.89 6.61
N THR A 135 -10.39 1.34 7.01
CA THR A 135 -11.51 1.55 6.08
C THR A 135 -11.19 2.62 5.05
N ALA A 136 -10.60 3.75 5.47
CA ALA A 136 -10.20 4.81 4.55
C ALA A 136 -9.15 4.36 3.53
N SER A 137 -8.14 3.58 3.97
CA SER A 137 -7.12 3.02 3.10
C SER A 137 -7.73 2.04 2.08
N VAL A 138 -8.53 1.08 2.53
CA VAL A 138 -9.19 0.09 1.65
C VAL A 138 -10.13 0.79 0.67
N THR A 139 -10.96 1.72 1.15
CA THR A 139 -11.85 2.51 0.29
C THR A 139 -11.05 3.34 -0.72
N GLY A 140 -9.95 3.96 -0.31
CA GLY A 140 -9.05 4.71 -1.20
C GLY A 140 -8.47 3.83 -2.32
N THR A 141 -7.93 2.67 -1.98
CA THR A 141 -7.42 1.71 -2.97
C THR A 141 -8.54 1.21 -3.90
N LEU A 142 -9.74 0.93 -3.38
CA LEU A 142 -10.87 0.52 -4.23
C LEU A 142 -11.30 1.62 -5.21
N TYR A 143 -11.29 2.89 -4.79
CA TYR A 143 -11.60 4.02 -5.68
C TYR A 143 -10.60 4.20 -6.83
N ILE A 144 -9.33 3.89 -6.61
CA ILE A 144 -8.28 3.95 -7.64
C ILE A 144 -8.50 2.84 -8.69
N VAL A 145 -9.01 1.69 -8.26
CA VAL A 145 -9.04 0.46 -9.06
C VAL A 145 -10.37 0.28 -9.79
N LEU A 146 -11.47 0.66 -9.15
CA LEU A 146 -12.80 0.72 -9.74
C LEU A 146 -13.15 2.19 -9.98
N PRO A 147 -12.72 2.80 -11.11
CA PRO A 147 -13.18 4.13 -11.45
C PRO A 147 -14.72 4.11 -11.52
N ALA A 148 -15.35 5.02 -10.78
CA ALA A 148 -16.82 5.10 -10.68
C ALA A 148 -17.51 5.34 -12.04
N ASP A 149 -16.76 5.78 -13.05
CA ASP A 149 -17.23 5.95 -14.40
C ASP A 149 -16.15 5.49 -15.41
N PRO A 150 -16.38 4.44 -16.19
CA PRO A 150 -15.44 4.00 -17.22
C PRO A 150 -15.27 5.04 -18.34
N ALA A 151 -16.23 5.96 -18.54
CA ALA A 151 -16.11 7.05 -19.52
C ALA A 151 -15.07 8.09 -19.12
N LEU A 152 -14.78 8.20 -17.81
CA LEU A 152 -13.71 9.03 -17.29
C LEU A 152 -12.32 8.39 -17.52
N ASP A 153 -12.21 7.11 -17.86
CA ASP A 153 -10.91 6.42 -18.05
C ASP A 153 -10.29 6.64 -19.44
N HIS A 154 -10.95 7.42 -20.31
CA HIS A 154 -10.40 7.90 -21.58
C HIS A 154 -9.89 9.33 -21.44
N PRO A 155 -8.56 9.53 -21.29
CA PRO A 155 -7.99 10.87 -21.23
C PRO A 155 -8.06 11.49 -22.63
N ALA A 156 -9.11 12.26 -22.90
CA ALA A 156 -9.20 13.06 -24.12
C ALA A 156 -8.18 14.22 -24.12
N ASN A 157 -7.59 14.57 -22.97
CA ASN A 157 -6.67 15.70 -22.82
C ASN A 157 -5.51 15.38 -21.84
N SER A 158 -4.28 15.67 -22.26
CA SER A 158 -3.04 15.51 -21.48
C SER A 158 -3.04 16.25 -20.13
N ARG A 159 -3.77 17.37 -20.04
CA ARG A 159 -3.94 18.13 -18.77
C ARG A 159 -4.73 17.35 -17.71
N GLN A 160 -5.72 16.56 -18.11
CA GLN A 160 -6.52 15.77 -17.16
C GLN A 160 -5.72 14.60 -16.59
N THR A 161 -4.77 14.06 -17.36
CA THR A 161 -3.87 13.01 -16.89
C THR A 161 -2.91 13.52 -15.82
N ALA A 162 -2.32 14.71 -16.02
CA ALA A 162 -1.41 15.33 -15.06
C ALA A 162 -2.10 15.65 -13.71
N ASP A 163 -3.32 16.18 -13.75
CA ASP A 163 -4.11 16.48 -12.54
C ASP A 163 -4.47 15.21 -11.75
N ARG A 164 -4.67 14.07 -12.43
CA ARG A 164 -4.96 12.79 -11.76
C ARG A 164 -3.73 12.22 -11.07
N VAL A 165 -2.59 12.16 -11.77
CA VAL A 165 -1.33 11.69 -11.18
C VAL A 165 -0.97 12.51 -9.94
N HIS A 166 -1.19 13.84 -9.98
CA HIS A 166 -0.97 14.69 -8.83
C HIS A 166 -1.91 14.36 -7.65
N LYS A 167 -3.21 14.21 -7.91
CA LYS A 167 -4.20 13.84 -6.87
C LYS A 167 -3.92 12.48 -6.24
N ASP A 168 -3.55 11.49 -7.05
CA ASP A 168 -3.22 10.15 -6.58
C ASP A 168 -1.96 10.17 -5.69
N SER A 169 -0.94 10.93 -6.10
CA SER A 169 0.29 11.12 -5.31
C SER A 169 0.01 11.79 -3.96
N VAL A 170 -0.81 12.85 -3.93
CA VAL A 170 -1.19 13.54 -2.70
C VAL A 170 -1.99 12.62 -1.78
N ASN A 171 -2.94 11.86 -2.31
CA ASN A 171 -3.74 10.92 -1.52
C ASN A 171 -2.87 9.81 -0.92
N GLY A 172 -1.92 9.27 -1.70
CA GLY A 172 -0.95 8.29 -1.21
C GLY A 172 -0.07 8.86 -0.07
N MET A 173 0.39 10.10 -0.21
CA MET A 173 1.20 10.76 0.82
C MET A 173 0.43 11.01 2.12
N VAL A 174 -0.85 11.41 2.03
CA VAL A 174 -1.72 11.62 3.20
C VAL A 174 -1.97 10.29 3.91
N ASN A 175 -2.31 9.23 3.17
CA ASN A 175 -2.50 7.90 3.75
C ASN A 175 -1.23 7.41 4.45
N PHE A 176 -0.06 7.62 3.83
CA PHE A 176 1.23 7.30 4.43
C PHE A 176 1.47 8.08 5.73
N ALA A 177 1.25 9.40 5.74
CA ALA A 177 1.45 10.22 6.92
C ALA A 177 0.53 9.80 8.07
N CYS A 178 -0.75 9.52 7.76
CA CYS A 178 -1.71 9.01 8.74
C CYS A 178 -1.28 7.67 9.33
N ASP A 179 -0.81 6.74 8.49
CA ASP A 179 -0.35 5.44 8.95
C ASP A 179 0.91 5.53 9.82
N ALA A 180 1.86 6.38 9.46
CA ALA A 180 3.06 6.63 10.25
C ALA A 180 2.73 7.26 11.61
N VAL A 181 1.82 8.24 11.64
CA VAL A 181 1.34 8.85 12.90
C VAL A 181 0.65 7.81 13.77
N LEU A 182 -0.16 6.93 13.17
CA LEU A 182 -0.83 5.85 13.89
C LEU A 182 0.18 4.86 14.48
N ASP A 183 1.22 4.49 13.72
CA ASP A 183 2.29 3.60 14.21
C ASP A 183 3.06 4.22 15.38
N ILE A 184 3.39 5.51 15.29
CA ILE A 184 4.02 6.26 16.38
C ILE A 184 3.09 6.29 17.61
N ALA A 185 1.80 6.55 17.42
CA ALA A 185 0.84 6.58 18.52
C ALA A 185 0.71 5.21 19.20
N ILE A 186 0.55 4.14 18.42
CA ILE A 186 0.49 2.75 18.93
C ILE A 186 1.79 2.37 19.66
N PHE A 187 2.93 2.89 19.22
CA PHE A 187 4.24 2.66 19.85
C PHE A 187 4.45 3.44 21.15
N LEU A 188 4.08 4.72 21.18
CA LEU A 188 4.35 5.61 22.33
C LEU A 188 3.44 5.34 23.53
N VAL A 189 2.17 5.04 23.28
CA VAL A 189 1.15 4.78 24.31
C VAL A 189 1.57 3.72 25.34
N PRO A 190 2.00 2.51 24.94
CA PRO A 190 2.43 1.48 25.88
C PRO A 190 3.73 1.86 26.59
N ILE A 191 4.64 2.58 25.94
CA ILE A 191 5.91 3.01 26.55
C ILE A 191 5.63 3.97 27.69
N TRP A 192 4.75 4.95 27.45
CA TRP A 192 4.33 5.89 28.48
C TRP A 192 3.70 5.18 29.69
N GLN A 193 2.88 4.14 29.43
CA GLN A 193 2.31 3.32 30.50
C GLN A 193 3.34 2.41 31.20
N LEU A 194 4.40 1.98 30.52
CA LEU A 194 5.48 1.15 31.07
C LEU A 194 6.50 1.93 31.91
N PHE A 195 6.51 3.26 31.85
CA PHE A 195 7.39 4.09 32.70
C PHE A 195 7.08 3.96 34.20
N PRO A 196 5.82 4.06 34.65
CA PRO A 196 5.48 3.93 36.07
C PRO A 196 5.51 2.48 36.59
N LEU A 197 5.47 1.45 35.73
CA LEU A 197 5.47 0.06 36.17
C LEU A 197 6.87 -0.41 36.60
N ARG A 198 7.01 -0.87 37.85
CA ARG A 198 8.20 -1.54 38.38
C ARG A 198 8.35 -2.98 37.84
N LEU A 199 8.46 -3.13 36.52
CA LEU A 199 8.77 -4.41 35.86
C LEU A 199 10.28 -4.64 35.81
N ALA A 200 10.71 -5.91 35.84
CA ALA A 200 12.11 -6.26 35.63
C ALA A 200 12.61 -5.75 34.27
N SER A 201 13.75 -5.06 34.26
CA SER A 201 14.30 -4.38 33.06
C SER A 201 14.44 -5.28 31.84
N ARG A 202 14.63 -6.59 32.01
CA ARG A 202 14.69 -7.57 30.90
C ARG A 202 13.36 -7.64 30.13
N ARG A 203 12.22 -7.69 30.83
CA ARG A 203 10.89 -7.73 30.19
C ARG A 203 10.58 -6.41 29.48
N LYS A 204 10.92 -5.29 30.11
CA LYS A 204 10.76 -3.96 29.51
C LYS A 204 11.53 -3.82 28.19
N ARG A 205 12.80 -4.28 28.16
CA ARG A 205 13.60 -4.30 26.93
C ARG A 205 13.05 -5.22 25.85
N ALA A 206 12.61 -6.42 26.20
CA ALA A 206 12.04 -7.36 25.22
C ALA A 206 10.78 -6.79 24.56
N ILE A 207 9.93 -6.14 25.35
CA ILE A 207 8.73 -5.46 24.88
C ILE A 207 9.09 -4.30 23.93
N ILE A 208 10.03 -3.43 24.32
CA ILE A 208 10.50 -2.32 23.47
C ILE A 208 11.12 -2.83 22.16
N LEU A 209 11.92 -3.90 22.22
CA LEU A 209 12.55 -4.49 21.02
C LEU A 209 11.52 -5.11 20.08
N ALA A 210 10.54 -5.84 20.62
CA ALA A 210 9.45 -6.38 19.81
C ALA A 210 8.67 -5.28 19.08
N PHE A 211 8.45 -4.14 19.73
CA PHE A 211 7.80 -2.99 19.11
C PHE A 211 8.68 -2.24 18.12
N GLY A 212 9.96 -2.05 18.44
CA GLY A 212 10.92 -1.44 17.53
C GLY A 212 11.01 -2.24 16.23
N LEU A 213 11.03 -3.57 16.33
CA LEU A 213 11.07 -4.45 15.16
C LEU A 213 9.82 -4.29 14.26
N GLY A 214 8.63 -4.14 14.86
CA GLY A 214 7.40 -3.85 14.13
C GLY A 214 7.47 -2.51 13.39
N PHE A 215 7.94 -1.45 14.07
CA PHE A 215 8.13 -0.13 13.47
C PHE A 215 9.12 -0.15 12.30
N PHE A 216 10.26 -0.85 12.47
CA PHE A 216 11.25 -1.01 11.40
C PHE A 216 10.70 -1.81 10.21
N ARG A 217 9.85 -2.82 10.46
CA ARG A 217 9.20 -3.59 9.39
C ARG A 217 8.28 -2.72 8.55
N SER A 218 7.44 -1.89 9.17
CA SER A 218 6.60 -0.92 8.45
C SER A 218 7.49 0.03 7.64
N GLY A 219 8.47 0.67 8.27
CA GLY A 219 9.39 1.63 7.64
C GLY A 219 10.15 1.08 6.43
N ALA A 220 10.78 -0.09 6.57
CA ALA A 220 11.60 -0.69 5.52
C ALA A 220 10.81 -1.06 4.26
N HIS A 221 9.52 -1.42 4.43
CA HIS A 221 8.66 -1.75 3.31
C HIS A 221 8.19 -0.51 2.55
N TYR A 222 7.97 0.62 3.22
CA TYR A 222 7.62 1.88 2.55
C TYR A 222 8.73 2.37 1.62
N THR A 223 9.99 2.24 2.02
CA THR A 223 11.14 2.50 1.13
C THR A 223 11.15 1.62 -0.11
N LEU A 224 10.55 0.43 -0.04
CA LEU A 224 10.47 -0.49 -1.18
C LEU A 224 9.32 -0.13 -2.12
N VAL A 225 8.12 0.14 -1.59
CA VAL A 225 6.98 0.57 -2.42
C VAL A 225 7.29 1.89 -3.13
N SER A 226 7.91 2.85 -2.43
CA SER A 226 8.34 4.12 -3.03
C SER A 226 9.49 3.96 -4.03
N GLY A 227 10.28 2.89 -3.95
CA GLY A 227 11.30 2.55 -4.94
C GLY A 227 10.76 1.79 -6.16
N LEU A 228 9.63 1.08 -6.03
CA LEU A 228 8.98 0.36 -7.13
C LEU A 228 8.08 1.24 -8.00
N VAL A 229 7.61 2.37 -7.47
CA VAL A 229 6.92 3.39 -8.28
C VAL A 229 7.99 4.09 -9.12
N PRO A 230 8.02 3.92 -10.45
CA PRO A 230 8.99 4.62 -11.29
C PRO A 230 8.79 6.13 -11.09
N ARG A 231 9.84 6.76 -10.57
CA ARG A 231 9.90 8.21 -10.47
C ARG A 231 9.92 8.72 -11.89
N ASP A 232 8.83 9.36 -12.32
CA ASP A 232 8.78 10.07 -13.58
C ASP A 232 9.64 11.33 -13.39
N ASP A 233 10.95 11.13 -13.39
CA ASP A 233 11.94 12.20 -13.33
C ASP A 233 11.75 12.98 -14.62
N GLY A 234 10.93 14.03 -14.56
CA GLY A 234 10.57 14.93 -15.66
C GLY A 234 11.75 15.64 -16.37
N ASN A 235 12.97 15.14 -16.23
CA ASN A 235 14.17 15.54 -16.96
C ASN A 235 14.35 14.81 -18.30
N GLY A 236 13.33 14.09 -18.77
CA GLY A 236 13.49 13.14 -19.86
C GLY A 236 13.28 13.63 -21.29
N VAL A 237 12.54 14.71 -21.59
CA VAL A 237 12.36 15.19 -22.98
C VAL A 237 12.08 16.69 -22.95
N ALA A 238 13.09 17.51 -23.25
CA ALA A 238 12.83 18.85 -23.76
C ALA A 238 11.90 18.72 -24.99
N PRO A 239 10.88 19.57 -25.16
CA PRO A 239 10.03 19.56 -26.36
C PRO A 239 10.85 20.03 -27.57
N THR A 240 11.76 19.19 -28.06
CA THR A 240 12.38 19.36 -29.35
C THR A 240 11.38 18.90 -30.40
N GLY A 241 10.66 19.86 -30.99
CA GLY A 241 10.25 19.69 -32.40
C GLY A 241 8.82 19.97 -32.81
N LEU A 242 7.91 20.46 -31.95
CA LEU A 242 6.52 20.75 -32.38
C LEU A 242 5.99 22.15 -32.05
N GLU A 243 6.84 23.05 -31.55
CA GLU A 243 6.54 24.49 -31.43
C GLU A 243 7.20 25.35 -32.52
N ALA A 244 7.76 24.72 -33.57
CA ALA A 244 8.29 25.43 -34.73
C ALA A 244 7.26 25.63 -35.86
N ASP A 245 6.13 24.93 -35.84
CA ASP A 245 5.17 24.93 -36.97
C ASP A 245 3.84 25.66 -36.68
N ARG A 246 3.89 26.69 -35.81
CA ARG A 246 2.71 27.52 -35.51
C ARG A 246 2.90 29.01 -35.79
N ARG A 247 3.96 29.38 -36.53
CA ARG A 247 4.22 30.76 -36.97
C ARG A 247 3.78 31.09 -38.40
N ASP A 248 3.16 30.16 -39.14
CA ASP A 248 2.71 30.39 -40.52
C ASP A 248 1.20 30.15 -40.76
N CYS A 249 0.35 30.44 -39.78
CA CYS A 249 -1.04 30.77 -40.10
C CYS A 249 -1.12 32.26 -40.42
N GLY A 250 -0.70 32.61 -41.63
CA GLY A 250 -0.99 33.90 -42.23
C GLY A 250 -2.48 34.17 -42.16
N CYS A 251 -2.88 35.13 -41.33
CA CYS A 251 -4.17 35.78 -41.44
C CYS A 251 -4.19 36.53 -42.77
N VAL A 252 -4.63 35.85 -43.82
CA VAL A 252 -5.06 36.47 -45.07
C VAL A 252 -6.31 37.27 -44.73
N TYR A 253 -6.14 38.56 -44.49
CA TYR A 253 -7.25 39.50 -44.49
C TYR A 253 -7.82 39.54 -45.92
N PRO A 254 -9.12 39.31 -46.13
CA PRO A 254 -9.73 39.55 -47.43
C PRO A 254 -9.69 41.05 -47.73
N THR A 255 -8.92 41.41 -48.75
CA THR A 255 -8.95 42.76 -49.35
C THR A 255 -10.37 43.08 -49.84
N PRO A 256 -10.94 44.24 -49.48
CA PRO A 256 -12.24 44.65 -49.97
C PRO A 256 -12.17 44.98 -51.46
N THR A 257 -13.08 44.40 -52.23
CA THR A 257 -13.28 44.71 -53.65
C THR A 257 -13.72 46.16 -53.84
N PRO A 258 -13.08 46.94 -54.73
CA PRO A 258 -13.52 48.29 -55.05
C PRO A 258 -14.82 48.26 -55.85
N HIS A 259 -15.86 48.90 -55.31
CA HIS A 259 -17.08 49.24 -56.02
C HIS A 259 -16.75 50.22 -57.16
N LEU A 260 -17.11 49.86 -58.40
CA LEU A 260 -17.22 50.82 -59.49
C LEU A 260 -18.52 51.64 -59.33
N PRO A 261 -18.46 52.98 -59.39
CA PRO A 261 -19.63 53.86 -59.49
C PRO A 261 -20.07 54.03 -60.97
N PRO A 262 -21.21 54.72 -61.21
CA PRO A 262 -22.41 54.22 -61.91
C PRO A 262 -22.35 54.14 -63.44
#